data_AF-A0A0W0WVH9-F1
#
_entry.id   AF-A0A0W0WVH9-F1
#
_cell.length_a   1.000
_cell.length_b   1.000
_cell.length_c   1.000
_cell.angle_alpha   90.00
_cell.angle_beta   90.00
_cell.angle_gamma   90.00
#
_symmetry.space_group_name_H-M   'P 1'
#
loop_
_entity.id
_entity.type
_entity.pdbx_description
1 polymer ?
#
loop_
_entity_poly.entity_id
_entity_poly.type
_entity_poly.pdbx_seq_one_letter_code
_entity_poly.pdbx_strand_id
1 'polypeptide(L)'
;MKNKFLAIDIQFNGLALNSGSAVKKAETYLDLKKEIEKKSPYLGNCFMIVFENDSDDSNPHYIPFGFLKIDDKNQIVKEITVS
;
A
#
# COMPACT_ATOMS: atom_id res chain seq x y z
N MET A 1 4.71 -11.68 15.59
CA MET A 1 4.84 -10.24 15.24
C MET A 1 3.69 -9.90 14.32
N LYS A 2 2.90 -8.86 14.61
CA LYS A 2 1.84 -8.40 13.69
C LYS A 2 2.47 -7.49 12.62
N ASN A 3 1.79 -7.38 11.48
CA ASN A 3 2.23 -6.54 10.37
C ASN A 3 2.24 -5.06 10.80
N LYS A 4 3.37 -4.38 10.57
CA LYS A 4 3.56 -2.96 10.90
C LYS A 4 3.15 -2.03 9.76
N PHE A 5 3.21 -2.50 8.53
CA PHE A 5 2.87 -1.70 7.36
C PHE A 5 1.67 -2.27 6.62
N LEU A 6 0.88 -1.36 6.07
CA LEU A 6 -0.36 -1.61 5.35
C LEU A 6 -0.36 -0.78 4.06
N ALA A 7 -0.55 -1.39 2.90
CA ALA A 7 -0.79 -0.67 1.66
C ALA A 7 -2.20 -0.98 1.14
N ILE A 8 -2.91 0.06 0.70
CA ILE A 8 -4.26 -0.03 0.14
C ILE A 8 -4.25 0.60 -1.25
N ASP A 9 -4.70 -0.11 -2.29
CA ASP A 9 -4.88 0.45 -3.62
C ASP A 9 -6.08 1.40 -3.68
N ILE A 10 -5.93 2.47 -4.47
CA ILE A 10 -7.01 3.41 -4.77
C ILE A 10 -7.29 3.31 -6.27
N GLN A 11 -8.46 2.76 -6.59
CA GLN A 11 -8.96 2.72 -7.97
C GLN A 11 -9.84 3.95 -8.22
N PHE A 12 -9.41 4.81 -9.13
CA PHE A 12 -10.20 5.95 -9.60
C PHE A 12 -11.03 5.51 -10.82
N ASN A 13 -12.25 5.05 -10.60
CA ASN A 13 -13.21 4.82 -11.68
C ASN A 13 -14.13 6.03 -11.82
N GLY A 14 -13.61 7.11 -12.43
CA GLY A 14 -14.33 8.23 -13.05
C GLY A 14 -15.26 9.11 -12.20
N LEU A 15 -16.02 8.54 -11.26
CA LEU A 15 -17.08 9.19 -10.48
C LEU A 15 -17.24 8.62 -9.07
N ALA A 16 -16.54 7.53 -8.72
CA ALA A 16 -16.57 6.95 -7.38
C ALA A 16 -15.19 6.43 -6.98
N LEU A 17 -14.84 6.67 -5.72
CA LEU A 17 -13.72 6.02 -5.04
C LEU A 17 -14.20 4.59 -4.73
N ASN A 18 -14.26 3.76 -5.76
CA ASN A 18 -14.39 2.33 -5.54
C ASN A 18 -13.06 1.90 -4.96
N SER A 19 -13.02 1.59 -3.67
CA SER A 19 -11.89 0.87 -3.09
C SER A 19 -11.79 -0.47 -3.83
N GLY A 20 -10.95 -0.54 -4.85
CA GLY A 20 -10.27 -1.79 -5.17
C GLY A 20 -9.65 -2.27 -3.86
N SER A 21 -9.92 -3.50 -3.47
CA SER A 21 -9.71 -3.97 -2.10
C SER A 21 -8.42 -4.77 -1.98
N ALA A 22 -7.34 -4.38 -2.67
CA ALA A 22 -6.04 -5.05 -2.56
C ALA A 22 -5.26 -4.47 -1.38
N VAL A 23 -5.43 -5.12 -0.23
CA VAL A 23 -4.69 -4.80 0.98
C VAL A 23 -3.43 -5.67 1.06
N LYS A 24 -2.25 -5.03 1.09
CA LYS A 24 -0.96 -5.70 1.35
C LYS A 24 -0.48 -5.35 2.75
N LYS A 25 0.10 -6.32 3.46
CA LYS A 25 0.53 -6.15 4.85
C LYS A 25 1.90 -6.78 5.02
N ALA A 26 2.81 -6.07 5.67
CA ALA A 26 4.13 -6.61 5.97
C ALA A 26 4.65 -6.09 7.29
N GLU A 27 5.63 -6.79 7.86
CA GLU A 27 6.30 -6.37 9.09
C GLU A 27 7.23 -5.17 8.86
N THR A 28 7.88 -5.12 7.71
CA THR A 28 8.76 -4.02 7.32
C THR A 28 8.27 -3.36 6.04
N TYR A 29 8.58 -2.08 5.89
CA TYR A 29 8.27 -1.34 4.66
C TYR A 29 8.97 -1.96 3.43
N LEU A 30 10.19 -2.49 3.62
CA LEU A 30 10.92 -3.16 2.55
C LEU A 30 10.22 -4.44 2.08
N ASP A 31 9.67 -5.22 3.01
CA ASP A 31 8.94 -6.43 2.67
C ASP A 31 7.59 -6.10 2.02
N LEU A 32 6.93 -5.02 2.44
CA LEU A 32 5.73 -4.51 1.78
C LEU A 32 6.02 -4.18 0.31
N LYS A 33 7.12 -3.49 0.02
CA LYS A 33 7.53 -3.18 -1.37
C LYS A 33 7.77 -4.45 -2.18
N LYS A 34 8.49 -5.42 -1.62
CA LYS A 34 8.70 -6.72 -2.29
C LYS A 34 7.38 -7.44 -2.55
N GLU A 35 6.40 -7.37 -1.65
CA GLU A 35 5.09 -7.98 -1.84
C GLU A 35 4.26 -7.30 -2.92
N ILE A 36 4.39 -5.98 -3.05
CA ILE A 36 3.76 -5.18 -4.09
C ILE A 36 4.36 -5.51 -5.47
N GLU A 37 5.69 -5.63 -5.54
CA GLU A 37 6.42 -5.93 -6.78
C GLU A 37 6.35 -7.41 -7.18
N LYS A 38 6.13 -8.32 -6.21
CA LYS A 38 5.80 -9.72 -6.50
C LYS A 38 4.52 -9.74 -7.33
N LYS A 39 4.56 -10.42 -8.48
CA LYS A 39 3.48 -10.55 -9.48
C LYS A 39 2.13 -10.97 -8.86
N SER A 40 1.43 -10.04 -8.22
CA SER A 40 0.01 -10.09 -7.97
C SER A 40 -0.66 -9.89 -9.33
N PRO A 41 -1.70 -10.66 -9.69
CA PRO A 41 -2.37 -10.49 -10.97
C PRO A 41 -2.88 -9.05 -11.08
N TYR A 42 -2.13 -8.26 -11.83
CA TYR A 42 -2.32 -6.86 -12.23
C TYR A 42 -2.98 -5.94 -11.20
N LEU A 43 -2.16 -5.25 -10.37
CA LEU A 43 -2.63 -4.02 -9.71
C LEU A 43 -2.97 -2.94 -10.75
N GLY A 44 -2.34 -3.01 -11.92
CA GLY A 44 -2.48 -2.04 -12.99
C GLY A 44 -1.81 -0.70 -12.65
N ASN A 45 -1.95 0.29 -13.54
CA ASN A 45 -1.51 1.64 -13.28
C ASN A 45 -2.36 2.26 -12.15
N CYS A 46 -1.89 2.15 -10.91
CA CYS A 46 -2.64 2.53 -9.72
C CYS A 46 -1.81 3.35 -8.73
N PHE A 47 -2.51 3.92 -7.75
CA PHE A 47 -1.90 4.56 -6.60
C PHE A 47 -2.20 3.73 -5.35
N MET A 48 -1.22 3.59 -4.47
CA MET A 48 -1.40 2.99 -3.16
C MET A 48 -1.09 4.00 -2.07
N ILE A 49 -1.90 4.00 -1.00
CA ILE A 49 -1.55 4.67 0.25
C ILE A 49 -0.91 3.63 1.17
N VAL A 50 0.23 3.98 1.72
CA VAL A 50 0.95 3.19 2.72
C VAL A 50 0.70 3.81 4.09
N PHE A 51 0.36 2.96 5.04
CA PHE A 51 0.20 3.31 6.44
C PHE A 51 1.20 2.53 7.28
N GLU A 52 1.67 3.17 8.35
CA GLU A 52 2.46 2.53 9.41
C GLU A 52 1.56 2.39 10.64
N ASN A 53 1.61 1.23 11.28
CA ASN A 53 1.03 1.01 12.59
C ASN A 53 1.96 1.62 13.64
N ASP A 54 1.50 2.66 14.32
CA ASP A 54 2.25 3.37 15.37
C ASP A 54 1.96 2.84 16.78
N SER A 55 1.08 1.84 16.89
CA SER A 55 0.53 1.37 18.15
C SER A 55 0.84 -0.10 18.43
N ASP A 56 0.72 -0.47 19.70
CA ASP A 56 0.83 -1.85 20.12
C ASP A 56 -0.27 -2.73 19.53
N ASP A 57 0.09 -4.00 19.37
CA ASP A 57 -0.69 -5.07 18.78
C ASP A 57 -2.16 -5.17 19.26
N SER A 58 -2.49 -4.70 20.46
CA SER A 58 -3.82 -4.78 21.06
C SER A 58 -4.87 -3.86 20.42
N ASN A 59 -4.47 -2.75 19.77
CA ASN A 59 -5.39 -1.85 19.08
C ASN A 59 -4.69 -1.11 17.92
N PRO A 60 -4.63 -1.70 16.71
CA PRO A 60 -3.82 -1.16 15.63
C PRO A 60 -4.36 0.19 15.13
N HIS A 61 -3.56 1.23 15.35
CA HIS A 61 -3.73 2.59 14.86
C HIS A 61 -2.76 2.82 13.70
N TYR A 62 -3.34 3.11 12.53
CA TYR A 62 -2.58 3.29 11.29
C TYR A 62 -2.52 4.76 10.92
N ILE A 63 -1.31 5.28 10.80
CA ILE A 63 -1.06 6.65 10.34
C ILE A 63 -0.53 6.66 8.91
N PRO A 64 -0.81 7.69 8.10
CA PRO A 64 -0.25 7.80 6.75
C PRO A 64 1.28 7.81 6.80
N PHE A 65 1.90 6.87 6.11
CA PHE A 65 3.35 6.77 5.96
C PHE A 65 3.80 7.31 4.60
N GLY A 66 3.02 7.04 3.54
CA GLY A 66 3.42 7.45 2.20
C GLY A 66 2.46 7.07 1.09
N PHE A 67 2.87 7.39 -0.12
CA PHE A 67 2.14 7.11 -1.36
C PHE A 67 3.06 6.43 -2.37
N LEU A 68 2.54 5.42 -3.04
CA LEU A 68 3.22 4.69 -4.12
C LEU A 68 2.42 4.86 -5.41
N LYS A 69 3.11 5.16 -6.52
CA LYS A 69 2.56 5.00 -7.87
C LYS A 69 3.13 3.72 -8.47
N ILE A 70 2.24 2.88 -8.96
CA ILE A 70 2.58 1.60 -9.57
C ILE A 70 2.21 1.67 -11.05
N ASP A 71 3.10 1.19 -11.92
CA ASP A 71 2.85 1.11 -13.36
C ASP A 71 2.13 -0.20 -13.77
N ASP A 72 1.87 -0.35 -15.06
CA ASP A 72 1.24 -1.53 -15.64
C ASP A 72 2.09 -2.82 -15.53
N LYS A 73 3.37 -2.70 -15.16
CA LYS A 73 4.31 -3.79 -14.92
C LYS A 73 4.47 -4.13 -13.44
N ASN A 74 3.61 -3.56 -12.57
CA ASN A 74 3.68 -3.66 -11.12
C ASN A 74 5.00 -3.12 -10.53
N GLN A 75 5.63 -2.13 -11.16
CA GLN A 75 6.82 -1.47 -10.65
C GLN A 75 6.45 -0.19 -9.91
N ILE A 76 7.10 0.08 -8.78
CA ILE A 76 6.98 1.35 -8.07
C ILE A 76 7.73 2.41 -8.89
N VAL A 77 7.00 3.29 -9.55
CA VAL A 77 7.56 4.36 -10.41
C VAL A 77 7.61 5.72 -9.71
N LYS A 78 6.92 5.86 -8.58
CA LYS A 78 7.02 7.03 -7.70
C LYS A 78 6.75 6.63 -6.27
N GLU A 79 7.52 7.20 -5.36
CA GLU A 79 7.40 7.00 -3.92
C GLU A 79 7.47 8.37 -3.23
N ILE A 80 6.53 8.63 -2.32
CA ILE A 80 6.48 9.84 -1.50
C ILE A 80 6.28 9.38 -0.06
N THR A 81 7.21 9.69 0.82
CA THR A 81 7.07 9.48 2.27
C THR A 81 6.59 10.77 2.92
N VAL A 82 5.65 10.66 3.86
CA VAL A 82 5.18 11.79 4.66
C VAL A 82 5.97 11.76 5.96
N SER A 83 6.77 12.79 6.21
CA SER A 83 7.63 12.96 7.39
C SER A 83 6.88 13.57 8.56
#